data_AF-A0A496C7P0-F1
#
_entry.id   AF-A0A496C7P0-F1
#
_cell.length_a   1.000
_cell.length_b   1.000
_cell.length_c   1.000
_cell.angle_alpha   90.00
_cell.angle_beta   90.00
_cell.angle_gamma   90.00
#
_symmetry.space_group_name_H-M   'P 1'
#
loop_
_entity.id
_entity.type
_entity.pdbx_description
1 polymer ?
#
loop_
_entity_poly.entity_id
_entity_poly.type
_entity_poly.pdbx_seq_one_letter_code
_entity_poly.pdbx_strand_id
1 'polypeptide(L)' 'MPRKGNCFDNATAENFFGIMKSELLYAEEFESPEAFMKALEVY' A
#
# COMPACT_ATOMS: atom_id res chain seq x y z
N MET A 1 -5.75 27.57 -3.73
CA MET A 1 -5.76 27.01 -2.37
C MET A 1 -5.40 25.54 -2.48
N PRO A 2 -4.28 25.08 -1.89
CA PRO A 2 -3.96 23.66 -1.84
C PRO A 2 -5.10 23.00 -1.08
N ARG A 3 -5.85 22.11 -1.74
CA ARG A 3 -6.82 21.27 -1.04
C ARG A 3 -6.02 20.26 -0.25
N LYS A 4 -5.56 20.67 0.94
CA LYS A 4 -4.98 19.74 1.91
C LYS A 4 -6.11 18.77 2.25
N GLY A 5 -6.03 17.54 1.74
CA GLY A 5 -7.04 16.52 1.95
C GLY A 5 -7.36 16.39 3.43
N ASN A 6 -8.65 16.35 3.75
CA ASN A 6 -9.06 16.10 5.13
C ASN A 6 -8.92 14.58 5.44
N CYS A 7 -9.12 14.19 6.69
CA CYS A 7 -9.00 12.78 7.11
C CYS A 7 -9.95 11.86 6.33
N PHE A 8 -11.14 12.32 5.95
CA PHE A 8 -12.09 11.54 5.16
C PHE A 8 -11.62 11.35 3.71
N ASP A 9 -11.07 12.39 3.10
CA ASP A 9 -10.52 12.33 1.74
C ASP A 9 -9.34 11.35 1.67
N ASN A 10 -8.50 11.32 2.72
CA ASN A 10 -7.34 10.44 2.76
C ASN A 10 -7.69 9.01 3.18
N ALA A 11 -8.69 8.82 4.05
CA ALA A 11 -9.07 7.51 4.57
C ALA A 11 -9.46 6.52 3.48
N THR A 12 -10.13 6.97 2.41
CA THR A 12 -10.48 6.09 1.28
C THR A 12 -9.24 5.62 0.53
N ALA A 13 -8.31 6.53 0.23
CA ALA A 13 -7.07 6.18 -0.46
C ALA A 13 -6.18 5.28 0.42
N GLU A 14 -5.98 5.64 1.69
CA GLU A 14 -5.20 4.85 2.64
C GLU A 14 -5.75 3.44 2.83
N ASN A 15 -7.08 3.30 2.95
CA ASN A 15 -7.71 1.99 3.08
C ASN A 15 -7.50 1.15 1.81
N PHE A 16 -7.72 1.75 0.64
CA PHE A 16 -7.52 1.08 -0.64
C PHE A 16 -6.08 0.58 -0.83
N PHE A 17 -5.09 1.46 -0.63
CA PHE A 17 -3.68 1.07 -0.74
C PHE A 17 -3.25 0.09 0.36
N GLY A 18 -3.82 0.18 1.57
CA GLY A 18 -3.59 -0.77 2.65
C GLY A 18 -4.08 -2.19 2.31
N ILE A 19 -5.24 -2.31 1.67
CA ILE A 19 -5.73 -3.59 1.15
C ILE A 19 -4.80 -4.10 0.05
N MET A 20 -4.47 -3.29 -0.95
CA MET A 20 -3.61 -3.74 -2.06
C MET A 20 -2.22 -4.23 -1.59
N LYS A 21 -1.61 -3.55 -0.61
CA LYS A 21 -0.33 -3.99 -0.02
C LYS A 21 -0.46 -5.33 0.73
N SER A 22 -1.62 -5.59 1.33
CA SER A 22 -1.90 -6.87 2.00
C SER A 22 -2.11 -8.00 0.99
N GLU A 23 -2.81 -7.71 -0.11
CA GLU A 23 -3.04 -8.66 -1.21
C GLU A 23 -1.76 -8.98 -1.99
N LEU A 24 -0.79 -8.05 -2.04
CA LEU A 24 0.50 -8.25 -2.73
C LEU A 24 1.22 -9.51 -2.25
N LEU A 25 1.13 -9.83 -0.95
CA LEU A 25 1.75 -11.02 -0.37
C LEU A 25 1.22 -12.33 -0.97
N TYR A 26 -0.05 -12.35 -1.38
CA TYR A 26 -0.71 -13.54 -1.94
C TYR A 26 -0.71 -13.54 -3.47
N ALA A 27 -0.49 -12.38 -4.10
CA ALA A 27 -0.45 -12.25 -5.55
C ALA A 27 0.86 -12.74 -6.18
N GLU A 28 1.97 -12.74 -5.43
CA GLU A 28 3.30 -13.11 -5.91
C GLU A 28 4.04 -13.99 -4.89
N GLU A 29 4.85 -14.94 -5.38
CA GLU A 29 5.71 -15.75 -4.53
C GLU A 29 7.04 -15.03 -4.28
N PHE A 30 7.31 -14.67 -3.03
CA PHE A 30 8.56 -14.02 -2.63
C PHE A 30 9.58 -15.04 -2.13
N GLU A 31 10.79 -14.97 -2.64
CA GLU A 31 11.90 -15.86 -2.23
C GLU A 31 12.36 -15.58 -0.79
N SER A 32 12.16 -14.35 -0.29
CA SER A 32 12.51 -13.97 1.08
C SER A 32 11.65 -12.82 1.60
N PRO A 33 11.59 -12.63 2.94
CA PRO A 33 10.93 -11.46 3.53
C PRO A 33 11.53 -10.13 3.06
N GLU A 34 12.85 -10.06 2.81
CA GLU A 34 13.47 -8.82 2.31
C GLU A 34 13.00 -8.48 0.89
N ALA A 35 12.80 -9.48 0.03
CA ALA A 35 12.26 -9.27 -1.31
C ALA A 35 10.84 -8.68 -1.27
N PHE A 36 10.00 -9.18 -0.36
CA PHE A 36 8.66 -8.63 -0.12
C PHE A 36 8.70 -7.19 0.41
N MET A 37 9.56 -6.89 1.40
CA MET A 37 9.69 -5.52 1.92
C MET A 37 10.14 -4.53 0.84
N LYS A 38 11.08 -4.94 -0.03
CA LYS A 38 11.52 -4.11 -1.15
C LYS A 38 10.40 -3.87 -2.16
N ALA A 39 9.57 -4.87 -2.45
CA ALA A 39 8.39 -4.72 -3.30
C ALA A 39 7.35 -3.79 -2.67
N LEU A 40 7.13 -3.89 -1.36
CA LEU A 40 6.21 -3.03 -0.59
C LEU A 40 6.63 -1.55 -0.53
N GLU A 41 7.94 -1.26 -0.57
CA GLU A 41 8.48 0.10 -0.59
C GLU A 41 8.38 0.76 -1.97
N VAL A 42 8.48 -0.03 -3.04
CA VAL A 42 8.34 0.45 -4.42
C VAL A 42 6.87 0.73 -4.78
N TYR A 43 5.94 0.11 -4.05
CA TYR A 43 4.49 0.24 -4.22
C TYR A 43 3.91 1.42 -3.42
#